data_AF-A0A973RZ42-F1
#
_entry.id   AF-A0A973RZ42-F1
#
_cell.length_a   1.000
_cell.length_b   1.000
_cell.length_c   1.000
_cell.angle_alpha   90.00
_cell.angle_beta   90.00
_cell.angle_gamma   90.00
#
_symmetry.space_group_name_H-M   'P 1'
#
loop_
_entity.id
_entity.type
_entity.pdbx_description
1 polymer ?
#
loop_
_entity_poly.entity_id
_entity_poly.type
_entity_poly.pdbx_seq_one_letter_code
_entity_poly.pdbx_strand_id
1 'polypeptide(L)'
;HKVGSFFFPQLATCGAGITPQKPVELGNYPYPIFVAYASQPADQVYAITKAMIVNYDAYKDSAPGAGGLAADRQTKNWVVPVHPGAVKALKEAGQWSDAQEAHNNKLIKRQEVLGAAWADYGKSNPPSDDKAFLAGWMKARATALAKADMPNGFEE
;
A
#
# COMPACT_ATOMS: atom_id res chain seq x y z
N HIS A 1 -17.55 2.40 -0.83
CA HIS A 1 -16.25 2.10 -1.47
C HIS A 1 -16.03 2.74 -2.86
N LYS A 2 -16.96 3.54 -3.41
CA LYS A 2 -16.76 4.23 -4.71
C LYS A 2 -15.92 5.53 -4.64
N VAL A 3 -15.52 5.99 -3.45
CA VAL A 3 -14.66 7.17 -3.24
C VAL A 3 -13.63 6.82 -2.15
N GLY A 4 -12.34 6.76 -2.51
CA GLY A 4 -11.21 6.60 -1.60
C GLY A 4 -10.99 5.18 -1.03
N SER A 5 -10.45 4.26 -1.83
CA SER A 5 -10.18 2.84 -1.46
C SER A 5 -9.20 2.64 -0.29
N PHE A 6 -8.58 3.72 0.18
CA PHE A 6 -7.53 3.77 1.19
C PHE A 6 -8.00 4.37 2.53
N PHE A 7 -9.24 4.89 2.58
CA PHE A 7 -9.86 5.27 3.85
C PHE A 7 -10.57 4.07 4.46
N PHE A 8 -10.40 3.88 5.75
CA PHE A 8 -11.16 2.91 6.53
C PHE A 8 -11.86 3.59 7.70
N PRO A 9 -13.07 3.14 8.07
CA PRO A 9 -13.74 3.68 9.24
C PRO A 9 -12.90 3.38 10.49
N GLN A 10 -12.75 4.38 11.35
CA GLN A 10 -12.13 4.25 12.65
C GLN A 10 -13.03 4.92 13.69
N LEU A 11 -13.25 4.22 14.79
CA LEU A 11 -13.83 4.82 15.98
C LEU A 11 -12.71 5.50 16.77
N ALA A 12 -12.64 6.83 16.71
CA ALA A 12 -11.65 7.61 17.44
C ALA A 12 -12.10 7.77 18.90
N THR A 13 -11.19 7.46 19.84
CA THR A 13 -11.41 7.54 21.29
C THR A 13 -10.51 8.57 21.98
N CYS A 14 -9.71 9.31 21.21
CA CYS A 14 -8.80 10.34 21.69
C CYS A 14 -8.67 11.45 20.66
N GLY A 15 -8.45 12.68 21.12
CA GLY A 15 -8.29 13.88 20.28
C GLY A 15 -8.95 15.10 20.93
N ALA A 16 -8.88 16.24 20.25
CA ALA A 16 -9.54 17.45 20.73
C ALA A 16 -11.07 17.25 20.79
N GLY A 17 -11.62 17.17 22.00
CA GLY A 17 -13.06 16.94 22.21
C GLY A 17 -13.53 15.49 22.02
N ILE A 18 -12.62 14.53 21.84
CA ILE A 18 -12.91 13.10 21.66
C ILE A 18 -12.37 12.32 22.85
N THR A 19 -13.22 11.50 23.48
CA THR A 19 -12.85 10.65 24.63
C THR A 19 -13.38 9.22 24.43
N PRO A 20 -12.91 8.23 25.20
CA PRO A 20 -13.46 6.88 25.13
C PRO A 20 -14.97 6.81 25.44
N GLN A 21 -15.49 7.74 26.24
CA GLN A 21 -16.91 7.82 26.61
C GLN A 21 -17.77 8.57 25.58
N LYS A 22 -17.13 9.41 24.75
CA LYS A 22 -17.76 10.14 23.64
C LYS A 22 -16.93 9.93 22.36
N PRO A 23 -16.87 8.70 21.84
CA PRO A 23 -16.09 8.42 20.65
C PRO A 23 -16.75 9.02 19.41
N VAL A 24 -15.95 9.26 18.38
CA VAL A 24 -16.44 9.80 17.09
C VAL A 24 -15.98 8.86 15.98
N GLU A 25 -16.91 8.49 15.10
CA GLU A 25 -16.58 7.74 13.89
C GLU A 25 -15.98 8.69 12.86
N LEU A 26 -14.75 8.39 12.42
CA LEU A 26 -13.98 9.18 11.48
C LEU A 26 -13.41 8.28 10.38
N GLY A 27 -13.09 8.88 9.23
CA GLY A 27 -12.26 8.21 8.23
C GLY A 27 -10.80 8.24 8.67
N ASN A 28 -10.13 7.09 8.67
CA ASN A 28 -8.71 7.00 8.89
C ASN A 28 -7.95 6.76 7.59
N TYR A 29 -6.77 7.37 7.50
CA TYR A 29 -5.79 7.16 6.46
C TYR A 29 -4.45 6.88 7.14
N PRO A 30 -3.79 5.76 6.86
CA PRO A 30 -2.57 5.39 7.56
C PRO A 30 -1.45 6.33 7.13
N TYR A 31 -1.16 7.35 7.94
CA TYR A 31 -0.07 8.29 7.73
C TYR A 31 0.76 8.43 9.03
N PRO A 32 2.11 8.44 8.95
CA PRO A 32 2.94 8.35 7.74
C PRO A 32 3.03 6.92 7.16
N ILE A 33 3.28 6.83 5.84
CA ILE A 33 3.60 5.56 5.14
C ILE A 33 5.08 5.57 4.79
N PHE A 34 5.83 4.57 5.25
CA PHE A 34 7.20 4.37 4.79
C PHE A 34 7.19 3.66 3.44
N VAL A 35 7.76 4.31 2.43
CA VAL A 35 7.83 3.80 1.06
C VAL A 35 9.29 3.53 0.67
N ALA A 36 9.51 2.49 -0.12
CA ALA A 36 10.80 2.14 -0.66
C ALA A 36 10.64 1.70 -2.13
N TYR A 37 11.66 1.96 -2.94
CA TYR A 37 11.72 1.37 -4.27
C TYR A 37 11.88 -0.14 -4.17
N ALA A 38 11.28 -0.87 -5.11
CA ALA A 38 11.45 -2.33 -5.21
C ALA A 38 12.91 -2.75 -5.47
N SER A 39 13.74 -1.84 -5.96
CA SER A 39 15.17 -2.07 -6.20
C SER A 39 16.02 -1.95 -4.93
N GLN A 40 15.46 -1.55 -3.79
CA GLN A 40 16.22 -1.49 -2.55
C GLN A 40 16.62 -2.90 -2.10
N PRO A 41 17.84 -3.10 -1.57
CA PRO A 41 18.27 -4.39 -1.07
C PRO A 41 17.31 -4.94 -0.01
N ALA A 42 16.91 -6.20 -0.15
CA ALA A 42 15.93 -6.84 0.74
C ALA A 42 16.45 -6.95 2.18
N ASP A 43 17.75 -7.16 2.36
CA ASP A 43 18.43 -7.18 3.65
C ASP A 43 18.40 -5.81 4.35
N GLN A 44 18.61 -4.72 3.61
CA GLN A 44 18.51 -3.37 4.15
C GLN A 44 17.08 -3.05 4.63
N VAL A 45 16.07 -3.30 3.79
CA VAL A 45 14.67 -3.05 4.17
C VAL A 45 14.24 -3.96 5.33
N TYR A 46 14.70 -5.20 5.34
CA TYR A 46 14.50 -6.13 6.45
C TYR A 46 15.09 -5.59 7.75
N ALA A 47 16.36 -5.16 7.73
CA ALA A 47 17.04 -4.67 8.92
C ALA A 47 16.33 -3.46 9.54
N ILE A 48 15.93 -2.49 8.70
CA ILE A 48 15.19 -1.30 9.14
C ILE A 48 13.83 -1.69 9.72
N THR A 49 13.07 -2.52 9.01
CA THR A 49 11.72 -2.94 9.44
C THR A 49 11.79 -3.72 10.75
N LYS A 50 12.75 -4.64 10.87
CA LYS A 50 12.97 -5.42 12.10
C LYS A 50 13.39 -4.53 13.27
N ALA A 51 14.26 -3.55 13.05
CA ALA A 51 14.65 -2.60 14.09
C ALA A 51 13.46 -1.79 14.61
N MET A 52 12.56 -1.35 13.73
CA MET A 52 11.31 -0.68 14.12
C MET A 52 10.40 -1.59 14.94
N ILE A 53 10.22 -2.84 14.51
CA ILE A 53 9.35 -3.80 15.22
C ILE A 53 9.92 -4.13 16.61
N VAL A 54 11.20 -4.47 16.69
CA VAL A 54 11.85 -4.93 17.94
C VAL A 54 11.99 -3.80 18.95
N ASN A 55 12.26 -2.57 18.50
CA ASN A 55 12.47 -1.44 19.40
C ASN A 55 11.21 -0.57 19.57
N TYR A 56 10.02 -1.06 19.20
CA TYR A 56 8.78 -0.30 19.26
C TYR A 56 8.53 0.33 20.65
N ASP A 57 8.75 -0.44 21.71
CA ASP A 57 8.58 0.05 23.09
C ASP A 57 9.51 1.21 23.45
N ALA A 58 10.67 1.32 22.78
CA ALA A 58 11.62 2.39 23.03
C ALA A 58 11.20 3.73 22.40
N TYR A 59 10.34 3.73 21.36
CA TYR A 59 9.99 4.95 20.63
C TYR A 59 8.49 5.28 20.58
N LYS A 60 7.59 4.35 20.96
CA LYS A 60 6.13 4.53 20.81
C LYS A 60 5.57 5.79 21.46
N ASP A 61 6.24 6.29 22.50
CA ASP A 61 5.83 7.46 23.29
C ASP A 61 6.67 8.71 22.95
N SER A 62 7.62 8.62 22.01
CA SER A 62 8.54 9.72 21.69
C SER A 62 7.93 10.82 20.83
N ALA A 63 6.80 10.56 20.16
CA ALA A 63 6.09 11.56 19.36
C ALA A 63 4.61 11.21 19.21
N PRO A 64 3.70 12.21 19.09
CA PRO A 64 2.32 11.96 18.71
C PRO A 64 2.23 11.12 17.43
N GLY A 65 1.44 10.05 17.48
CA GLY A 65 1.25 9.12 16.35
C GLY A 65 2.26 7.97 16.28
N ALA A 66 3.39 8.00 17.01
CA ALA A 66 4.36 6.91 17.02
C ALA A 66 3.74 5.58 17.53
N GLY A 67 2.78 5.65 18.44
CA GLY A 67 1.99 4.49 18.88
C GLY A 67 1.17 3.82 17.76
N GLY A 68 0.97 4.49 16.63
CA GLY A 68 0.34 3.90 15.45
C GLY A 68 1.26 2.97 14.67
N LEU A 69 2.58 2.98 14.93
CA LEU A 69 3.59 2.22 14.20
C LEU A 69 3.77 0.77 14.71
N ALA A 70 2.98 0.33 15.68
CA ALA A 70 3.01 -1.05 16.15
C ALA A 70 2.73 -2.02 14.99
N ALA A 71 3.47 -3.13 14.93
CA ALA A 71 3.42 -4.06 13.81
C ALA A 71 2.02 -4.68 13.58
N ASP A 72 1.24 -4.84 14.65
CA ASP A 72 -0.14 -5.36 14.67
C ASP A 72 -1.19 -4.32 14.27
N ARG A 73 -0.83 -3.03 14.27
CA ARG A 73 -1.67 -1.92 13.82
C ARG A 73 -1.50 -1.56 12.35
N GLN A 74 -0.48 -2.13 11.68
CA GLN A 74 -0.20 -1.82 10.28
C GLN A 74 -1.21 -2.46 9.34
N THR A 75 -1.73 -1.68 8.39
CA THR A 75 -2.53 -2.22 7.30
C THR A 75 -1.64 -3.00 6.34
N LYS A 76 -1.85 -4.32 6.23
CA LYS A 76 -1.03 -5.21 5.39
C LYS A 76 -1.70 -5.54 4.05
N ASN A 77 -3.02 -5.41 3.98
CA ASN A 77 -3.78 -5.53 2.74
C ASN A 77 -3.94 -4.15 2.09
N TRP A 78 -2.84 -3.62 1.55
CA TRP A 78 -2.80 -2.28 1.00
C TRP A 78 -3.01 -2.24 -0.52
N VAL A 79 -2.94 -1.06 -1.14
CA VAL A 79 -3.09 -0.88 -2.59
C VAL A 79 -1.77 -1.00 -3.37
N VAL A 80 -0.63 -0.96 -2.67
CA VAL A 80 0.71 -1.21 -3.22
C VAL A 80 1.38 -2.37 -2.49
N PRO A 81 2.28 -3.13 -3.15
CA PRO A 81 2.96 -4.25 -2.53
C PRO A 81 3.83 -3.85 -1.33
N VAL A 82 3.93 -4.75 -0.35
CA VAL A 82 4.89 -4.71 0.74
C VAL A 82 6.22 -5.31 0.26
N HIS A 83 7.31 -4.61 0.52
CA HIS A 83 8.66 -5.01 0.12
C HIS A 83 9.05 -6.38 0.73
N PRO A 84 9.73 -7.28 0.00
CA PRO A 84 10.09 -8.62 0.50
C PRO A 84 10.88 -8.60 1.81
N GLY A 85 11.78 -7.62 1.99
CA GLY A 85 12.48 -7.40 3.26
C GLY A 85 11.55 -7.11 4.45
N ALA A 86 10.53 -6.27 4.23
CA ALA A 86 9.54 -5.96 5.25
C ALA A 86 8.62 -7.15 5.51
N VAL A 87 8.19 -7.87 4.47
CA VAL A 87 7.42 -9.13 4.59
C VAL A 87 8.15 -10.13 5.48
N LYS A 88 9.47 -10.32 5.27
CA LYS A 88 10.29 -11.21 6.10
C LYS A 88 10.25 -10.80 7.59
N ALA A 89 10.47 -9.52 7.90
CA ALA A 89 10.45 -9.03 9.27
C ALA A 89 9.06 -9.18 9.93
N LEU A 90 7.99 -8.92 9.17
CA LEU A 90 6.61 -9.07 9.65
C LEU A 90 6.23 -10.53 9.88
N LYS A 91 6.69 -11.46 9.03
CA LYS A 91 6.54 -12.92 9.24
C LYS A 91 7.21 -13.36 10.54
N GLU A 92 8.45 -12.95 10.76
CA GLU A 92 9.19 -13.27 12.00
C GLU A 92 8.48 -12.72 13.26
N ALA A 93 7.80 -11.57 13.13
CA ALA A 93 7.03 -10.97 14.22
C ALA A 93 5.63 -11.59 14.42
N GLY A 94 5.23 -12.59 13.62
CA GLY A 94 3.88 -13.16 13.65
C GLY A 94 2.79 -12.22 13.12
N GLN A 95 3.19 -11.16 12.40
CA GLN A 95 2.32 -10.10 11.89
C GLN A 95 2.17 -10.16 10.37
N TRP A 96 2.26 -11.36 9.79
CA TRP A 96 2.06 -11.61 8.37
C TRP A 96 1.37 -12.96 8.14
N SER A 97 0.16 -12.94 7.59
CA SER A 97 -0.65 -14.15 7.33
C SER A 97 -0.59 -14.61 5.88
N ASP A 98 -1.02 -15.84 5.61
CA ASP A 98 -1.12 -16.38 4.25
C ASP A 98 -2.08 -15.58 3.35
N ALA A 99 -3.13 -15.00 3.94
CA ALA A 99 -4.04 -14.12 3.21
C ALA A 99 -3.34 -12.83 2.77
N GLN A 100 -2.46 -12.27 3.61
CA GLN A 100 -1.67 -11.08 3.29
C GLN A 100 -0.58 -11.40 2.26
N GLU A 101 0.03 -12.58 2.34
CA GLU A 101 0.95 -13.09 1.33
C GLU A 101 0.26 -13.20 -0.04
N ALA A 102 -0.91 -13.86 -0.09
CA ALA A 102 -1.67 -14.03 -1.33
C ALA A 102 -2.12 -12.68 -1.92
N HIS A 103 -2.54 -11.73 -1.07
CA HIS A 103 -2.88 -10.37 -1.49
C HIS A 103 -1.67 -9.64 -2.08
N ASN A 104 -0.52 -9.69 -1.39
CA ASN A 104 0.71 -9.04 -1.84
C ASN A 104 1.19 -9.60 -3.18
N ASN A 105 1.15 -10.92 -3.36
CA ASN A 105 1.55 -11.58 -4.60
C ASN A 105 0.64 -11.20 -5.78
N LYS A 106 -0.67 -11.02 -5.54
CA LYS A 106 -1.59 -10.49 -6.55
C LYS A 106 -1.22 -9.04 -6.96
N LEU A 107 -0.82 -8.20 -6.01
CA LEU A 107 -0.40 -6.83 -6.30
C LEU A 107 0.91 -6.79 -7.10
N ILE A 108 1.89 -7.64 -6.75
CA ILE A 108 3.13 -7.78 -7.51
C ILE A 108 2.80 -8.20 -8.95
N LYS A 109 1.95 -9.21 -9.12
CA LYS A 109 1.55 -9.67 -10.45
C LYS A 109 0.86 -8.58 -11.26
N ARG A 110 0.00 -7.80 -10.61
CA ARG A 110 -0.63 -6.63 -11.23
C ARG A 110 0.40 -5.58 -11.67
N GLN A 111 1.42 -5.29 -10.86
CA GLN A 111 2.47 -4.36 -11.24
C GLN A 111 3.29 -4.86 -12.44
N GLU A 112 3.57 -6.15 -12.53
CA GLU A 112 4.23 -6.74 -13.70
C GLU A 112 3.42 -6.53 -14.99
N VAL A 113 2.10 -6.81 -14.94
CA VAL A 113 1.20 -6.62 -16.10
C VAL A 113 1.16 -5.16 -16.53
N LEU A 114 1.05 -4.24 -15.57
CA LEU A 114 1.03 -2.81 -15.84
C LEU A 114 2.38 -2.29 -16.36
N GLY A 115 3.49 -2.78 -15.81
CA GLY A 115 4.84 -2.43 -16.26
C GLY A 115 5.11 -2.88 -17.69
N ALA A 116 4.71 -4.10 -18.04
CA ALA A 116 4.79 -4.60 -19.42
C ALA A 116 3.92 -3.77 -20.37
N ALA A 117 2.66 -3.51 -20.00
CA ALA A 117 1.75 -2.70 -20.80
C ALA A 117 2.29 -1.27 -21.03
N TRP A 118 2.88 -0.66 -20.00
CA TRP A 118 3.51 0.65 -20.10
C TRP A 118 4.70 0.64 -21.06
N ALA A 119 5.58 -0.35 -20.94
CA ALA A 119 6.73 -0.50 -21.84
C ALA A 119 6.31 -0.71 -23.29
N ASP A 120 5.26 -1.51 -23.54
CA ASP A 120 4.72 -1.76 -24.88
C ASP A 120 4.04 -0.51 -25.46
N TYR A 121 3.25 0.22 -24.65
CA TYR A 121 2.63 1.47 -25.06
C TYR A 121 3.68 2.55 -25.40
N GLY A 122 4.76 2.64 -24.62
CA GLY A 122 5.87 3.56 -24.91
C GLY A 122 6.58 3.25 -26.24
N LYS A 123 6.63 1.97 -26.65
CA LYS A 123 7.23 1.55 -27.93
C LYS A 123 6.29 1.72 -29.12
N SER A 124 4.98 1.88 -28.91
CA SER A 124 3.99 2.00 -29.99
C SER A 124 3.92 3.41 -30.59
N ASN A 125 4.90 4.28 -30.32
CA ASN A 125 4.93 5.68 -30.73
C ASN A 125 3.63 6.43 -30.36
N PRO A 126 3.30 6.53 -29.06
CA PRO A 126 2.07 7.14 -28.62
C PRO A 126 2.03 8.64 -28.96
N PRO A 127 0.83 9.26 -29.06
CA PRO A 127 0.71 10.69 -29.30
C PRO A 127 1.48 11.51 -28.27
N SER A 128 2.12 12.62 -28.68
CA SER A 128 2.82 13.54 -27.77
C SER A 128 1.89 14.51 -27.04
N ASP A 129 0.62 14.61 -27.47
CA ASP A 129 -0.40 15.39 -26.77
C ASP A 129 -0.80 14.67 -25.47
N ASP A 130 -0.72 15.36 -24.33
CA ASP A 130 -0.94 14.78 -23.01
C ASP A 130 -2.32 14.11 -22.85
N LYS A 131 -3.37 14.70 -23.43
CA LYS A 131 -4.74 14.15 -23.33
C LYS A 131 -4.89 12.91 -24.18
N ALA A 132 -4.39 12.94 -25.41
CA ALA A 132 -4.40 11.80 -26.31
C ALA A 132 -3.51 10.66 -25.79
N PHE A 133 -2.35 10.99 -25.22
CA PHE A 133 -1.46 10.05 -24.53
C PHE A 133 -2.18 9.39 -23.36
N LEU A 134 -2.79 10.19 -22.47
CA LEU A 134 -3.52 9.66 -21.31
C LEU A 134 -4.67 8.76 -21.75
N ALA A 135 -5.49 9.19 -22.72
CA ALA A 135 -6.60 8.38 -23.22
C ALA A 135 -6.11 7.05 -23.83
N GLY A 136 -5.03 7.08 -24.61
CA GLY A 136 -4.41 5.89 -25.18
C GLY A 136 -3.85 4.96 -24.11
N TRP A 137 -3.15 5.52 -23.11
CA TRP A 137 -2.64 4.77 -21.97
C TRP A 137 -3.77 4.12 -21.16
N MET A 138 -4.83 4.85 -20.85
CA MET A 138 -5.97 4.33 -20.08
C MET A 138 -6.62 3.14 -20.80
N LYS A 139 -6.73 3.20 -22.14
CA LYS A 139 -7.21 2.08 -22.95
C LYS A 139 -6.23 0.89 -22.92
N ALA A 140 -4.95 1.11 -23.19
CA ALA A 140 -3.93 0.05 -23.20
C ALA A 140 -3.82 -0.65 -21.84
N ARG A 141 -3.81 0.13 -20.76
CA ARG A 141 -3.86 -0.33 -19.37
C ARG A 141 -5.07 -1.23 -19.12
N ALA A 142 -6.28 -0.76 -19.45
CA ALA A 142 -7.50 -1.52 -19.23
C ALA A 142 -7.50 -2.85 -20.02
N THR A 143 -7.05 -2.83 -21.27
CA THR A 143 -6.91 -4.05 -22.10
C THR A 143 -5.93 -5.05 -21.48
N ALA A 144 -4.77 -4.60 -21.00
CA ALA A 144 -3.78 -5.47 -20.39
C ALA A 144 -4.29 -6.12 -19.10
N LEU A 145 -4.97 -5.34 -18.25
CA LEU A 145 -5.57 -5.84 -17.02
C LEU A 145 -6.70 -6.84 -17.29
N ALA A 146 -7.60 -6.54 -18.24
CA ALA A 146 -8.67 -7.45 -18.63
C ALA A 146 -8.13 -8.78 -19.17
N LYS A 147 -7.08 -8.74 -20.00
CA LYS A 147 -6.40 -9.95 -20.51
C LYS A 147 -5.81 -10.81 -19.38
N ALA A 148 -5.42 -10.19 -18.28
CA ALA A 148 -4.87 -10.86 -17.10
C ALA A 148 -5.93 -11.22 -16.04
N ASP A 149 -7.22 -11.05 -16.34
CA ASP A 149 -8.34 -11.24 -15.40
C ASP A 149 -8.18 -10.40 -14.12
N MET A 150 -7.76 -9.15 -14.28
CA MET A 150 -7.53 -8.21 -13.18
C MET A 150 -8.45 -7.00 -13.26
N PRO A 151 -8.93 -6.47 -12.12
CA PRO A 151 -9.83 -5.33 -12.09
C PRO A 151 -9.16 -4.07 -12.66
N ASN A 152 -9.88 -3.24 -13.41
CA ASN A 152 -9.32 -2.00 -13.95
C ASN A 152 -9.10 -0.96 -12.83
N GLY A 153 -10.08 -0.82 -11.93
CA GLY A 153 -10.07 0.12 -10.81
C GLY A 153 -10.41 1.57 -11.19
N PHE A 154 -10.72 1.81 -12.46
CA PHE A 154 -11.16 3.10 -13.03
C PHE A 154 -12.37 2.89 -13.96
N GLU A 155 -13.20 1.89 -13.66
CA GLU A 155 -14.50 1.72 -14.33
C GLU A 155 -15.42 2.88 -13.92
N GLU A 156 -16.19 3.41 -14.88
CA GLU A 156 -17.30 4.34 -14.62
C GLU A 156 -18.47 3.63 -13.91
#